data_AF-A0A1X7JTK5-F1
#
_entry.id   AF-A0A1X7JTK5-F1
#
_cell.length_a   1.000
_cell.length_b   1.000
_cell.length_c   1.000
_cell.angle_alpha   90.00
_cell.angle_beta   90.00
_cell.angle_gamma   90.00
#
_symmetry.space_group_name_H-M   'P 1'
#
loop_
_entity.id
_entity.type
_entity.pdbx_description
1 polymer ?
#
loop_
_entity_poly.entity_id
_entity_poly.type
_entity_poly.pdbx_seq_one_letter_code
_entity_poly.pdbx_strand_id
1 'polypeptide(L)'
;MKDQAKETKKVKKTTAAKKTTVTKKAAESSKTTTAKKATVAKKAVASPKATATKKTTASPKKTAAPKTAGQKTVVAKDKNDLMKLIKAAIKKNGTNCDLNFIDVSKVTDMSNLFHRSQFNGDISKWDVSNVKDMSFMFAVSQFNGNISQWNVSKVEDMGCMFQASRFDGDISQWNVSKAKDMTSMFAGTHFNGDVSRWNVSNVDDMSSMFSFSQFNGDVSQWNVSNVKNMSKMFCQSKFNRDLSQWNVSNVKDMSGMFAVSQFNGNISRWNVSNVGDMSFMFRKSQFNGDISKWKVSKDIDMSRMFEESPLEKKPPKWYKE
;
A
#
# COMPACT_ATOMS: atom_id res chain seq x y z
N MET A 1 -51.35 -18.27 47.38
CA MET A 1 -51.52 -17.49 46.12
C MET A 1 -51.62 -15.98 46.38
N LYS A 2 -50.69 -15.37 47.12
CA LYS A 2 -50.58 -13.89 47.23
C LYS A 2 -49.14 -13.34 47.14
N ASP A 3 -48.12 -14.19 46.97
CA ASP A 3 -46.71 -13.75 47.00
C ASP A 3 -45.93 -13.83 45.68
N GLN A 4 -46.53 -14.27 44.56
CA GLN A 4 -45.92 -14.15 43.22
C GLN A 4 -46.43 -12.96 42.38
N ALA A 5 -47.31 -12.11 42.94
CA ALA A 5 -47.84 -10.94 42.25
C ALA A 5 -47.14 -9.60 42.60
N LYS A 6 -46.21 -9.60 43.58
CA LYS A 6 -45.47 -8.38 44.00
C LYS A 6 -44.10 -8.22 43.33
N GLU A 7 -43.54 -9.27 42.73
CA GLU A 7 -42.20 -9.23 42.13
C GLU A 7 -42.21 -8.84 40.64
N THR A 8 -43.31 -9.12 39.92
CA THR A 8 -43.49 -8.73 38.51
C THR A 8 -43.85 -7.26 38.29
N LYS A 9 -44.23 -6.51 39.33
CA LYS A 9 -44.46 -5.05 39.27
C LYS A 9 -43.23 -4.20 39.58
N LYS A 10 -42.19 -4.75 40.22
CA LYS A 10 -40.96 -4.01 40.57
C LYS A 10 -39.93 -4.01 39.42
N VAL A 11 -39.93 -5.04 38.58
CA VAL A 11 -39.00 -5.16 37.42
C VAL A 11 -39.47 -4.37 36.19
N LYS A 12 -40.77 -4.11 36.00
CA LYS A 12 -41.27 -3.27 34.88
C LYS A 12 -41.13 -1.76 35.10
N LYS A 13 -40.92 -1.29 36.33
CA LYS A 13 -40.78 0.15 36.66
C LYS A 13 -39.33 0.66 36.54
N THR A 14 -38.33 -0.22 36.59
CA THR A 14 -36.90 0.13 36.47
C THR A 14 -36.39 0.12 35.01
N THR A 15 -37.07 -0.54 34.08
CA THR A 15 -36.68 -0.56 32.65
C THR A 15 -37.26 0.61 31.84
N ALA A 16 -38.31 1.27 32.33
CA ALA A 16 -38.90 2.45 31.70
C ALA A 16 -38.19 3.76 32.05
N ALA A 17 -37.51 3.84 33.20
CA ALA A 17 -36.79 5.04 33.65
C ALA A 17 -35.35 5.17 33.09
N LYS A 18 -34.79 4.10 32.48
CA LYS A 18 -33.48 4.15 31.81
C LYS A 18 -33.56 4.45 30.30
N LYS A 19 -34.76 4.42 29.70
CA LYS A 19 -34.96 4.72 28.26
C LYS A 19 -35.30 6.18 27.96
N THR A 20 -35.58 6.99 28.99
CA THR A 20 -35.94 8.42 28.88
C THR A 20 -34.78 9.38 29.16
N THR A 21 -33.63 8.88 29.61
CA THR A 21 -32.44 9.72 29.94
C THR A 21 -31.33 9.65 28.89
N VAL A 22 -31.40 8.73 27.93
CA VAL A 22 -30.39 8.60 26.85
C VAL A 22 -30.80 9.36 25.58
N THR A 23 -32.09 9.67 25.39
CA THR A 23 -32.59 10.44 24.24
C THR A 23 -32.69 11.95 24.47
N LYS A 24 -32.32 12.46 25.66
CA LYS A 24 -32.27 13.89 25.96
C LYS A 24 -30.87 14.52 25.92
N LYS A 25 -29.79 13.73 25.72
CA LYS A 25 -28.41 14.24 25.59
C LYS A 25 -27.86 14.26 24.15
N ALA A 26 -28.68 13.91 23.16
CA ALA A 26 -28.32 13.92 21.74
C ALA A 26 -29.10 14.99 20.92
N ALA A 27 -29.93 15.81 21.56
CA ALA A 27 -30.76 16.83 20.90
C ALA A 27 -30.37 18.28 21.25
N GLU A 28 -29.18 18.50 21.84
CA GLU A 28 -28.71 19.82 22.29
C GLU A 28 -27.38 20.29 21.67
N SER A 29 -26.90 19.64 20.60
CA SER A 29 -25.69 20.10 19.87
C SER A 29 -25.93 20.49 18.40
N SER A 30 -27.18 20.69 17.96
CA SER A 30 -27.45 21.18 16.62
C SER A 30 -28.61 22.18 16.61
N LYS A 31 -28.28 23.47 16.82
CA LYS A 31 -29.02 24.64 16.33
C LYS A 31 -28.30 25.91 16.75
N THR A 32 -27.64 26.57 15.80
CA THR A 32 -27.67 28.02 15.48
C THR A 32 -26.31 28.49 14.94
N THR A 33 -26.26 28.70 13.62
CA THR A 33 -25.85 30.00 13.08
C THR A 33 -26.29 30.08 11.63
N THR A 34 -27.26 30.93 11.37
CA THR A 34 -27.57 31.43 10.04
C THR A 34 -27.31 32.93 10.02
N ALA A 35 -26.70 33.36 8.92
CA ALA A 35 -26.61 34.71 8.36
C ALA A 35 -25.71 35.76 9.04
N LYS A 36 -24.70 36.20 8.28
CA LYS A 36 -24.67 37.59 7.79
C LYS A 36 -23.85 37.71 6.50
N LYS A 37 -24.53 38.22 5.48
CA LYS A 37 -24.01 38.72 4.21
C LYS A 37 -23.43 40.11 4.49
N ALA A 38 -22.19 40.37 4.09
CA ALA A 38 -21.63 41.72 3.99
C ALA A 38 -20.77 41.82 2.73
N THR A 39 -21.26 42.63 1.81
CA THR A 39 -20.60 43.16 0.61
C THR A 39 -19.54 44.18 1.02
N VAL A 40 -18.29 44.11 0.54
CA VAL A 40 -17.47 45.30 0.21
C VAL A 40 -16.49 44.96 -0.92
N ALA A 41 -16.33 45.97 -1.77
CA ALA A 41 -15.61 46.07 -3.02
C ALA A 41 -14.08 45.90 -3.00
N LYS A 42 -13.57 45.70 -4.22
CA LYS A 42 -12.21 45.88 -4.72
C LYS A 42 -11.35 46.87 -3.91
N LYS A 43 -10.14 46.42 -3.56
CA LYS A 43 -8.94 47.25 -3.68
C LYS A 43 -7.73 46.39 -4.00
N ALA A 44 -7.12 46.68 -5.14
CA ALA A 44 -5.81 46.21 -5.52
C ALA A 44 -4.77 46.77 -4.54
N VAL A 45 -3.83 45.92 -4.10
CA VAL A 45 -2.54 46.36 -3.59
C VAL A 45 -1.48 45.43 -4.17
N ALA A 46 -0.49 46.05 -4.78
CA ALA A 46 0.64 45.45 -5.47
C ALA A 46 1.57 44.66 -4.53
N SER A 47 2.34 43.78 -5.17
CA SER A 47 3.41 42.93 -4.62
C SER A 47 4.42 43.65 -3.72
N PRO A 48 5.27 42.87 -3.04
CA PRO A 48 6.64 42.83 -3.54
C PRO A 48 7.16 41.42 -3.81
N LYS A 49 7.96 41.35 -4.87
CA LYS A 49 8.88 40.27 -5.23
C LYS A 49 9.58 39.68 -4.00
N ALA A 50 9.50 38.36 -3.85
CA ALA A 50 10.52 37.59 -3.14
C ALA A 50 11.21 36.67 -4.16
N THR A 51 12.48 37.00 -4.38
CA THR A 51 13.50 36.31 -5.17
C THR A 51 13.52 34.80 -4.92
N ALA A 52 13.41 34.03 -6.01
CA ALA A 52 13.68 32.60 -6.02
C ALA A 52 15.18 32.35 -5.86
N THR A 53 15.62 31.98 -4.65
CA THR A 53 16.91 31.33 -4.46
C THR A 53 16.76 29.83 -4.71
N LYS A 54 17.32 29.39 -5.83
CA LYS A 54 17.54 28.00 -6.24
C LYS A 54 18.35 27.27 -5.16
N LYS A 55 17.68 26.59 -4.22
CA LYS A 55 18.33 25.69 -3.25
C LYS A 55 18.42 24.31 -3.88
N THR A 56 19.51 24.07 -4.61
CA THR A 56 19.96 22.73 -4.99
C THR A 56 20.19 21.93 -3.72
N THR A 57 19.29 21.01 -3.39
CA THR A 57 19.51 20.01 -2.35
C THR A 57 20.42 18.94 -2.92
N ALA A 58 21.73 19.13 -2.74
CA ALA A 58 22.70 18.05 -2.86
C ALA A 58 22.39 17.00 -1.79
N SER A 59 22.23 15.75 -2.23
CA SER A 59 22.15 14.58 -1.35
C SER A 59 23.36 14.54 -0.41
N PRO A 60 23.18 14.27 0.90
CA PRO A 60 24.33 14.12 1.79
C PRO A 60 25.09 12.86 1.40
N LYS A 61 26.31 13.05 0.91
CA LYS A 61 27.33 12.01 0.74
C LYS A 61 27.70 11.54 2.14
N LYS A 62 27.01 10.52 2.66
CA LYS A 62 27.26 9.98 4.00
C LYS A 62 28.53 9.15 3.96
N THR A 63 29.57 9.67 4.61
CA THR A 63 30.79 8.97 5.01
C THR A 63 30.46 7.67 5.74
N ALA A 64 31.18 6.60 5.38
CA ALA A 64 31.07 5.29 5.99
C ALA A 64 31.25 5.39 7.52
N ALA A 65 30.35 4.76 8.28
CA ALA A 65 30.48 4.62 9.72
C ALA A 65 31.72 3.76 10.08
N PRO A 66 32.34 3.96 11.25
CA PRO A 66 33.54 3.23 11.64
C PRO A 66 33.24 1.74 11.79
N LYS A 67 34.05 0.90 11.14
CA LYS A 67 33.99 -0.56 11.28
C LYS A 67 34.33 -0.94 12.72
N THR A 68 33.40 -1.55 13.45
CA THR A 68 33.71 -2.25 14.70
C THR A 68 34.75 -3.33 14.44
N ALA A 69 35.89 -3.22 15.11
CA ALA A 69 37.03 -4.12 14.98
C ALA A 69 36.71 -5.52 15.52
N GLY A 70 37.01 -6.57 14.75
CA GLY A 70 37.19 -7.93 15.27
C GLY A 70 36.65 -9.10 14.42
N GLN A 71 35.58 -8.91 13.63
CA GLN A 71 35.07 -9.97 12.74
C GLN A 71 35.77 -9.89 11.38
N LYS A 72 36.42 -10.98 10.96
CA LYS A 72 36.91 -11.12 9.57
C LYS A 72 35.72 -10.98 8.63
N THR A 73 35.64 -9.85 7.94
CA THR A 73 34.62 -9.60 6.93
C THR A 73 34.92 -10.43 5.68
N VAL A 74 33.93 -11.17 5.19
CA VAL A 74 34.04 -11.93 3.92
C VAL A 74 33.29 -11.16 2.85
N VAL A 75 33.94 -10.84 1.73
CA VAL A 75 33.33 -10.10 0.63
C VAL A 75 32.63 -11.06 -0.31
N ALA A 76 31.31 -10.92 -0.47
CA ALA A 76 30.56 -11.64 -1.48
C ALA A 76 30.84 -11.04 -2.87
N LYS A 77 31.32 -11.87 -3.80
CA LYS A 77 31.70 -11.42 -5.15
C LYS A 77 30.49 -11.18 -6.06
N ASP A 78 29.46 -11.98 -5.87
CA ASP A 78 28.22 -11.99 -6.64
C ASP A 78 27.10 -12.66 -5.84
N LYS A 79 25.89 -12.77 -6.43
CA LYS A 79 24.73 -13.43 -5.83
C LYS A 79 25.00 -14.88 -5.42
N ASN A 80 25.68 -15.65 -6.26
CA ASN A 80 25.91 -17.08 -6.03
C ASN A 80 26.88 -17.30 -4.87
N ASP A 81 27.92 -16.47 -4.78
CA ASP A 81 28.85 -16.46 -3.67
C ASP A 81 28.14 -16.07 -2.36
N LEU A 82 27.32 -15.01 -2.39
CA LEU A 82 26.49 -14.60 -1.26
C LEU A 82 25.57 -15.73 -0.78
N MET A 83 24.86 -16.40 -1.69
CA MET A 83 24.00 -17.54 -1.34
C MET A 83 24.77 -18.68 -0.67
N LYS A 84 26.00 -18.97 -1.10
CA LYS A 84 26.85 -20.00 -0.47
C LYS A 84 27.24 -19.61 0.95
N LEU A 85 27.67 -18.36 1.14
CA LEU A 85 28.05 -17.82 2.46
C LEU A 85 26.85 -17.83 3.43
N ILE A 86 25.68 -17.38 2.98
CA ILE A 86 24.43 -17.41 3.76
C ILE A 86 24.08 -18.84 4.17
N LYS A 87 24.05 -19.78 3.21
CA LYS A 87 23.72 -21.19 3.50
C LYS A 87 24.69 -21.82 4.48
N ALA A 88 25.99 -21.55 4.35
CA ALA A 88 27.01 -22.04 5.27
C ALA A 88 26.84 -21.45 6.68
N ALA A 89 26.54 -20.15 6.78
CA ALA A 89 26.31 -19.47 8.05
C ALA A 89 25.07 -20.02 8.76
N ILE A 90 23.95 -20.15 8.05
CA ILE A 90 22.70 -20.73 8.60
C ILE A 90 22.91 -22.17 9.04
N LYS A 91 23.62 -22.98 8.24
CA LYS A 91 23.93 -24.38 8.61
C LYS A 91 24.76 -24.46 9.89
N LYS A 92 25.69 -23.53 10.10
CA LYS A 92 26.59 -23.54 11.25
C LYS A 92 25.96 -22.96 12.51
N ASN A 93 25.22 -21.86 12.37
CA ASN A 93 24.83 -20.99 13.48
C ASN A 93 23.29 -20.89 13.66
N GLY A 94 22.52 -21.61 12.84
CA GLY A 94 21.06 -21.59 12.87
C GLY A 94 20.45 -20.43 12.08
N THR A 95 19.11 -20.39 12.03
CA THR A 95 18.33 -19.46 11.21
C THR A 95 18.29 -18.03 11.74
N ASN A 96 18.67 -17.81 13.00
CA ASN A 96 18.72 -16.47 13.63
C ASN A 96 20.14 -15.88 13.65
N CYS A 97 21.08 -16.45 12.89
CA CYS A 97 22.48 -16.01 12.92
C CYS A 97 22.69 -14.60 12.35
N ASP A 98 23.65 -13.87 12.90
CA ASP A 98 24.10 -12.58 12.36
C ASP A 98 24.90 -12.80 11.06
N LEU A 99 24.48 -12.15 9.98
CA LEU A 99 25.11 -12.20 8.66
C LEU A 99 25.82 -10.88 8.29
N ASN A 100 25.92 -9.93 9.22
CA ASN A 100 26.60 -8.65 8.98
C ASN A 100 28.13 -8.77 8.80
N PHE A 101 28.70 -9.96 9.02
CA PHE A 101 30.10 -10.24 8.68
C PHE A 101 30.32 -10.42 7.16
N ILE A 102 29.25 -10.54 6.37
CA ILE A 102 29.33 -10.64 4.91
C ILE A 102 29.22 -9.23 4.32
N ASP A 103 30.26 -8.79 3.62
CA ASP A 103 30.23 -7.56 2.83
C ASP A 103 29.55 -7.83 1.49
N VAL A 104 28.36 -7.24 1.33
CA VAL A 104 27.50 -7.38 0.14
C VAL A 104 27.60 -6.19 -0.82
N SER A 105 28.51 -5.24 -0.58
CA SER A 105 28.60 -3.97 -1.33
C SER A 105 28.86 -4.14 -2.84
N LYS A 106 29.36 -5.30 -3.27
CA LYS A 106 29.58 -5.64 -4.69
C LYS A 106 28.40 -6.36 -5.36
N VAL A 107 27.42 -6.81 -4.58
CA VAL A 107 26.28 -7.57 -5.10
C VAL A 107 25.24 -6.61 -5.68
N THR A 108 24.88 -6.81 -6.95
CA THR A 108 23.86 -6.01 -7.64
C THR A 108 22.52 -6.73 -7.78
N ASP A 109 22.48 -8.04 -7.55
CA ASP A 109 21.30 -8.89 -7.67
C ASP A 109 21.14 -9.68 -6.37
N MET A 110 20.04 -9.42 -5.67
CA MET A 110 19.64 -10.08 -4.43
C MET A 110 18.32 -10.87 -4.61
N SER A 111 17.94 -11.13 -5.85
CA SER A 111 16.74 -11.90 -6.14
C SER A 111 16.77 -13.26 -5.45
N ASN A 112 15.63 -13.66 -4.87
CA ASN A 112 15.41 -14.96 -4.24
C ASN A 112 16.35 -15.34 -3.05
N LEU A 113 17.16 -14.43 -2.50
CA LEU A 113 18.16 -14.78 -1.47
C LEU A 113 17.57 -15.50 -0.24
N PHE A 114 16.39 -15.06 0.21
CA PHE A 114 15.67 -15.63 1.36
C PHE A 114 14.26 -16.12 0.99
N HIS A 115 14.02 -16.45 -0.28
CA HIS A 115 12.75 -17.02 -0.72
C HIS A 115 12.46 -18.33 0.01
N ARG A 116 11.26 -18.45 0.60
CA ARG A 116 10.82 -19.59 1.43
C ARG A 116 11.79 -19.92 2.58
N SER A 117 12.54 -18.93 3.06
CA SER A 117 13.55 -19.14 4.11
C SER A 117 12.95 -19.04 5.51
N GLN A 118 13.51 -19.85 6.42
CA GLN A 118 13.28 -19.73 7.87
C GLN A 118 14.22 -18.70 8.52
N PHE A 119 15.11 -18.07 7.74
CA PHE A 119 16.06 -17.08 8.23
C PHE A 119 15.34 -15.87 8.84
N ASN A 120 15.75 -15.48 10.05
CA ASN A 120 15.28 -14.28 10.74
C ASN A 120 16.42 -13.63 11.55
N GLY A 121 17.67 -13.83 11.12
CA GLY A 121 18.85 -13.23 11.72
C GLY A 121 19.10 -11.79 11.27
N ASP A 122 20.17 -11.19 11.78
CA ASP A 122 20.52 -9.79 11.54
C ASP A 122 21.26 -9.59 10.19
N ILE A 123 20.74 -8.68 9.37
CA ILE A 123 21.29 -8.17 8.10
C ILE A 123 21.22 -6.64 8.02
N SER A 124 20.98 -5.97 9.15
CA SER A 124 20.71 -4.53 9.22
C SER A 124 21.87 -3.65 8.76
N LYS A 125 23.11 -4.17 8.75
CA LYS A 125 24.32 -3.45 8.37
C LYS A 125 24.76 -3.71 6.93
N TRP A 126 23.98 -4.47 6.15
CA TRP A 126 24.28 -4.69 4.74
C TRP A 126 24.22 -3.39 3.93
N ASP A 127 25.29 -3.12 3.18
CA ASP A 127 25.31 -2.03 2.19
C ASP A 127 24.69 -2.51 0.87
N VAL A 128 23.39 -2.29 0.73
CA VAL A 128 22.62 -2.65 -0.46
C VAL A 128 22.58 -1.53 -1.54
N SER A 129 23.41 -0.50 -1.41
CA SER A 129 23.34 0.70 -2.26
C SER A 129 23.71 0.49 -3.74
N ASN A 130 24.20 -0.70 -4.10
CA ASN A 130 24.48 -1.11 -5.47
C ASN A 130 23.48 -2.13 -6.03
N VAL A 131 22.52 -2.59 -5.22
CA VAL A 131 21.52 -3.57 -5.62
C VAL A 131 20.52 -2.94 -6.59
N LYS A 132 20.21 -3.69 -7.66
CA LYS A 132 19.24 -3.35 -8.69
C LYS A 132 18.04 -4.28 -8.70
N ASP A 133 18.21 -5.53 -8.28
CA ASP A 133 17.15 -6.55 -8.27
C ASP A 133 17.01 -7.12 -6.86
N MET A 134 15.82 -6.97 -6.27
CA MET A 134 15.41 -7.58 -4.99
C MET A 134 14.17 -8.48 -5.15
N SER A 135 13.89 -8.91 -6.38
CA SER A 135 12.70 -9.70 -6.69
C SER A 135 12.67 -11.00 -5.87
N PHE A 136 11.52 -11.31 -5.28
CA PHE A 136 11.30 -12.49 -4.42
C PHE A 136 12.25 -12.60 -3.21
N MET A 137 13.05 -11.58 -2.86
CA MET A 137 14.12 -11.71 -1.86
C MET A 137 13.63 -12.29 -0.53
N PHE A 138 12.44 -11.89 -0.05
CA PHE A 138 11.82 -12.37 1.18
C PHE A 138 10.44 -13.01 0.95
N ALA A 139 10.13 -13.43 -0.28
CA ALA A 139 8.86 -14.09 -0.56
C ALA A 139 8.71 -15.37 0.30
N VAL A 140 7.55 -15.55 0.94
CA VAL A 140 7.23 -16.68 1.84
C VAL A 140 8.25 -16.86 2.97
N SER A 141 8.96 -15.80 3.35
CA SER A 141 10.01 -15.83 4.36
C SER A 141 9.46 -15.58 5.77
N GLN A 142 10.15 -16.13 6.78
CA GLN A 142 9.93 -15.78 8.19
C GLN A 142 10.59 -14.46 8.60
N PHE A 143 11.40 -13.87 7.73
CA PHE A 143 12.17 -12.67 8.03
C PHE A 143 11.27 -11.49 8.44
N ASN A 144 11.55 -10.89 9.59
CA ASN A 144 10.98 -9.64 10.06
C ASN A 144 12.03 -8.73 10.73
N GLY A 145 13.28 -8.81 10.26
CA GLY A 145 14.39 -8.02 10.78
C GLY A 145 14.35 -6.55 10.34
N ASN A 146 15.09 -5.70 11.04
CA ASN A 146 15.16 -4.27 10.72
C ASN A 146 15.98 -4.00 9.44
N ILE A 147 15.31 -3.45 8.43
CA ILE A 147 15.89 -3.01 7.15
C ILE A 147 15.56 -1.54 6.83
N SER A 148 15.14 -0.77 7.84
CA SER A 148 14.72 0.64 7.68
C SER A 148 15.85 1.55 7.17
N GLN A 149 17.11 1.19 7.44
CA GLN A 149 18.30 1.97 7.06
C GLN A 149 18.89 1.58 5.71
N TRP A 150 18.29 0.63 5.00
CA TRP A 150 18.77 0.20 3.70
C TRP A 150 18.61 1.29 2.64
N ASN A 151 19.67 1.51 1.87
CA ASN A 151 19.64 2.42 0.72
C ASN A 151 19.20 1.65 -0.53
N VAL A 152 17.89 1.65 -0.81
CA VAL A 152 17.30 0.98 -1.99
C VAL A 152 17.19 1.88 -3.23
N SER A 153 17.87 3.04 -3.26
CA SER A 153 17.68 4.07 -4.30
C SER A 153 18.10 3.66 -5.73
N LYS A 154 18.77 2.52 -5.91
CA LYS A 154 19.13 1.97 -7.22
C LYS A 154 18.32 0.72 -7.61
N VAL A 155 17.45 0.24 -6.73
CA VAL A 155 16.65 -0.96 -6.99
C VAL A 155 15.61 -0.63 -8.05
N GLU A 156 15.62 -1.41 -9.13
CA GLU A 156 14.71 -1.32 -10.27
C GLU A 156 13.60 -2.38 -10.19
N ASP A 157 13.88 -3.56 -9.63
CA ASP A 157 12.93 -4.66 -9.48
C ASP A 157 12.70 -4.99 -7.99
N MET A 158 11.46 -4.80 -7.53
CA MET A 158 10.97 -5.15 -6.19
C MET A 158 9.83 -6.20 -6.26
N GLY A 159 9.64 -6.84 -7.41
CA GLY A 159 8.57 -7.79 -7.66
C GLY A 159 8.58 -8.92 -6.65
N CYS A 160 7.44 -9.19 -6.02
CA CYS A 160 7.22 -10.22 -5.02
C CYS A 160 8.14 -10.14 -3.79
N MET A 161 8.87 -9.03 -3.55
CA MET A 161 9.92 -8.98 -2.53
C MET A 161 9.46 -9.48 -1.16
N PHE A 162 8.23 -9.15 -0.75
CA PHE A 162 7.64 -9.56 0.53
C PHE A 162 6.38 -10.43 0.37
N GLN A 163 6.11 -10.98 -0.81
CA GLN A 163 4.89 -11.78 -1.05
C GLN A 163 4.74 -12.90 -0.02
N ALA A 164 3.58 -12.96 0.65
CA ALA A 164 3.24 -13.93 1.70
C ALA A 164 4.29 -14.06 2.82
N SER A 165 5.10 -13.01 3.03
CA SER A 165 6.08 -12.95 4.11
C SER A 165 5.43 -12.51 5.42
N ARG A 166 6.19 -12.68 6.51
CA ARG A 166 5.82 -12.15 7.85
C ARG A 166 6.25 -10.71 8.07
N PHE A 167 6.85 -10.07 7.06
CA PHE A 167 7.44 -8.75 7.21
C PHE A 167 6.39 -7.67 7.52
N ASP A 168 6.61 -6.92 8.59
CA ASP A 168 5.80 -5.74 8.99
C ASP A 168 6.67 -4.52 9.37
N GLY A 169 7.97 -4.58 9.11
CA GLY A 169 8.95 -3.57 9.51
C GLY A 169 8.81 -2.22 8.79
N ASP A 170 9.43 -1.19 9.39
CA ASP A 170 9.41 0.17 8.83
C ASP A 170 10.28 0.30 7.56
N ILE A 171 9.63 0.74 6.49
CA ILE A 171 10.21 1.05 5.17
C ILE A 171 9.78 2.44 4.68
N SER A 172 9.30 3.30 5.58
CA SER A 172 8.78 4.64 5.26
C SER A 172 9.82 5.57 4.66
N GLN A 173 11.10 5.35 4.97
CA GLN A 173 12.23 6.17 4.50
C GLN A 173 12.89 5.64 3.22
N TRP A 174 12.38 4.55 2.65
CA TRP A 174 12.93 4.00 1.42
C TRP A 174 12.73 4.94 0.23
N ASN A 175 13.80 5.19 -0.50
CA ASN A 175 13.72 5.86 -1.79
C ASN A 175 13.50 4.83 -2.90
N VAL A 176 12.25 4.66 -3.32
CA VAL A 176 11.84 3.72 -4.38
C VAL A 176 11.77 4.36 -5.77
N SER A 177 12.31 5.57 -5.96
CA SER A 177 12.14 6.35 -7.21
C SER A 177 12.74 5.71 -8.46
N LYS A 178 13.54 4.64 -8.34
CA LYS A 178 14.08 3.88 -9.48
C LYS A 178 13.34 2.58 -9.77
N ALA A 179 12.43 2.16 -8.88
CA ALA A 179 11.64 0.96 -9.08
C ALA A 179 10.76 1.09 -10.33
N LYS A 180 10.74 0.02 -11.11
CA LYS A 180 9.92 -0.19 -12.31
C LYS A 180 8.88 -1.26 -12.03
N ASP A 181 9.28 -2.36 -11.40
CA ASP A 181 8.41 -3.49 -11.06
C ASP A 181 8.14 -3.54 -9.54
N MET A 182 6.86 -3.49 -9.16
CA MET A 182 6.37 -3.73 -7.79
C MET A 182 5.28 -4.82 -7.74
N THR A 183 5.22 -5.66 -8.77
CA THR A 183 4.27 -6.78 -8.91
C THR A 183 4.23 -7.60 -7.63
N SER A 184 3.06 -7.78 -7.04
CA SER A 184 2.83 -8.64 -5.87
C SER A 184 3.72 -8.36 -4.65
N MET A 185 4.37 -7.19 -4.54
CA MET A 185 5.37 -6.91 -3.52
C MET A 185 4.87 -7.23 -2.10
N PHE A 186 3.61 -6.91 -1.78
CA PHE A 186 2.97 -7.13 -0.49
C PHE A 186 1.77 -8.09 -0.55
N ALA A 187 1.65 -8.88 -1.60
CA ALA A 187 0.52 -9.80 -1.76
C ALA A 187 0.48 -10.82 -0.60
N GLY A 188 -0.67 -10.99 0.05
CA GLY A 188 -0.86 -11.93 1.15
C GLY A 188 -0.10 -11.60 2.45
N THR A 189 0.35 -10.35 2.62
CA THR A 189 1.07 -9.91 3.82
C THR A 189 0.15 -9.25 4.86
N HIS A 190 0.63 -9.20 6.11
CA HIS A 190 0.04 -8.38 7.19
C HIS A 190 0.60 -6.95 7.22
N PHE A 191 1.48 -6.60 6.27
CA PHE A 191 2.13 -5.30 6.22
C PHE A 191 1.09 -4.17 6.13
N ASN A 192 1.24 -3.17 7.00
CA ASN A 192 0.41 -1.97 7.03
C ASN A 192 1.24 -0.73 7.38
N GLY A 193 2.54 -0.73 7.02
CA GLY A 193 3.46 0.37 7.27
C GLY A 193 3.19 1.59 6.39
N ASP A 194 3.77 2.73 6.76
CA ASP A 194 3.64 3.98 6.01
C ASP A 194 4.46 3.92 4.71
N VAL A 195 3.77 4.11 3.58
CA VAL A 195 4.35 4.21 2.23
C VAL A 195 3.88 5.49 1.51
N SER A 196 3.29 6.43 2.25
CA SER A 196 2.67 7.65 1.70
C SER A 196 3.67 8.56 0.98
N ARG A 197 4.95 8.50 1.36
CA ARG A 197 6.04 9.33 0.81
C ARG A 197 6.81 8.67 -0.34
N TRP A 198 6.43 7.46 -0.73
CA TRP A 198 7.10 6.77 -1.82
C TRP A 198 6.87 7.49 -3.15
N ASN A 199 7.97 7.75 -3.87
CA ASN A 199 7.88 8.20 -5.25
C ASN A 199 7.80 7.00 -6.18
N VAL A 200 6.58 6.65 -6.60
CA VAL A 200 6.30 5.53 -7.51
C VAL A 200 6.17 5.96 -8.99
N SER A 201 6.60 7.18 -9.34
CA SER A 201 6.38 7.73 -10.68
C SER A 201 7.05 6.98 -11.81
N ASN A 202 8.00 6.07 -11.54
CA ASN A 202 8.70 5.27 -12.54
C ASN A 202 8.21 3.82 -12.62
N VAL A 203 7.26 3.43 -11.77
CA VAL A 203 6.71 2.07 -11.73
C VAL A 203 5.79 1.86 -12.95
N ASP A 204 5.96 0.74 -13.65
CA ASP A 204 5.11 0.33 -14.76
C ASP A 204 4.18 -0.85 -14.42
N ASP A 205 4.54 -1.73 -13.48
CA ASP A 205 3.71 -2.85 -13.01
C ASP A 205 3.49 -2.80 -11.49
N MET A 206 2.20 -2.75 -11.10
CA MET A 206 1.72 -2.84 -9.70
C MET A 206 0.72 -4.00 -9.53
N SER A 207 0.69 -4.95 -10.47
CA SER A 207 -0.26 -6.04 -10.46
C SER A 207 -0.15 -6.84 -9.18
N SER A 208 -1.29 -7.14 -8.56
CA SER A 208 -1.43 -7.87 -7.31
C SER A 208 -0.66 -7.31 -6.11
N MET A 209 -0.10 -6.08 -6.16
CA MET A 209 0.80 -5.54 -5.14
C MET A 209 0.25 -5.68 -3.71
N PHE A 210 -1.05 -5.46 -3.50
CA PHE A 210 -1.75 -5.57 -2.22
C PHE A 210 -2.88 -6.61 -2.24
N SER A 211 -2.82 -7.59 -3.15
CA SER A 211 -3.79 -8.68 -3.23
C SER A 211 -3.77 -9.51 -1.95
N PHE A 212 -4.94 -9.86 -1.38
CA PHE A 212 -5.07 -10.56 -0.09
C PHE A 212 -4.37 -9.88 1.10
N SER A 213 -4.00 -8.60 1.00
CA SER A 213 -3.27 -7.87 2.03
C SER A 213 -4.20 -7.21 3.06
N GLN A 214 -3.69 -7.02 4.29
CA GLN A 214 -4.32 -6.18 5.31
C GLN A 214 -4.02 -4.68 5.12
N PHE A 215 -3.19 -4.32 4.13
CA PHE A 215 -2.78 -2.94 3.87
C PHE A 215 -3.98 -2.01 3.67
N ASN A 216 -3.99 -0.91 4.42
CA ASN A 216 -4.98 0.17 4.32
C ASN A 216 -4.32 1.54 4.61
N GLY A 217 -3.04 1.68 4.25
CA GLY A 217 -2.25 2.91 4.36
C GLY A 217 -2.62 3.94 3.30
N ASP A 218 -2.21 5.19 3.51
CA ASP A 218 -2.46 6.28 2.56
C ASP A 218 -1.55 6.18 1.33
N VAL A 219 -2.16 6.14 0.16
CA VAL A 219 -1.52 6.14 -1.17
C VAL A 219 -2.11 7.22 -2.08
N SER A 220 -2.89 8.15 -1.52
CA SER A 220 -3.63 9.17 -2.27
C SER A 220 -2.73 10.11 -3.08
N GLN A 221 -1.48 10.31 -2.63
CA GLN A 221 -0.48 11.19 -3.25
C GLN A 221 0.45 10.47 -4.23
N TRP A 222 0.28 9.17 -4.46
CA TRP A 222 1.10 8.44 -5.41
C TRP A 222 0.85 8.93 -6.84
N ASN A 223 1.94 9.26 -7.53
CA ASN A 223 1.88 9.51 -8.97
C ASN A 223 1.94 8.16 -9.73
N VAL A 224 0.77 7.65 -10.09
CA VAL A 224 0.62 6.37 -10.83
C VAL A 224 0.52 6.55 -12.35
N SER A 225 0.86 7.74 -12.89
CA SER A 225 0.63 8.05 -14.30
C SER A 225 1.41 7.18 -15.29
N ASN A 226 2.46 6.48 -14.85
CA ASN A 226 3.27 5.60 -15.70
C ASN A 226 2.90 4.12 -15.58
N VAL A 227 2.03 3.76 -14.62
CA VAL A 227 1.62 2.38 -14.40
C VAL A 227 0.77 1.89 -15.57
N LYS A 228 1.10 0.71 -16.09
CA LYS A 228 0.42 0.02 -17.19
C LYS A 228 -0.43 -1.14 -16.68
N ASN A 229 -0.03 -1.81 -15.60
CA ASN A 229 -0.72 -2.97 -15.08
C ASN A 229 -1.08 -2.77 -13.60
N MET A 230 -2.38 -2.82 -13.30
CA MET A 230 -2.95 -2.77 -11.95
C MET A 230 -3.85 -3.99 -11.68
N SER A 231 -3.75 -5.04 -12.50
CA SER A 231 -4.56 -6.25 -12.35
C SER A 231 -4.45 -6.79 -10.92
N LYS A 232 -5.60 -7.07 -10.31
CA LYS A 232 -5.73 -7.63 -8.95
C LYS A 232 -5.01 -6.84 -7.84
N MET A 233 -4.60 -5.59 -8.06
CA MET A 233 -3.79 -4.81 -7.10
C MET A 233 -4.40 -4.79 -5.69
N PHE A 234 -5.73 -4.70 -5.57
CA PHE A 234 -6.48 -4.71 -4.31
C PHE A 234 -7.51 -5.85 -4.24
N CYS A 235 -7.29 -6.94 -4.97
CA CYS A 235 -8.15 -8.12 -4.93
C CYS A 235 -8.16 -8.71 -3.52
N GLN A 236 -9.34 -8.99 -2.97
CA GLN A 236 -9.54 -9.51 -1.61
C GLN A 236 -8.78 -8.69 -0.52
N SER A 237 -8.63 -7.38 -0.73
CA SER A 237 -7.93 -6.48 0.17
C SER A 237 -8.88 -5.78 1.15
N LYS A 238 -8.33 -5.34 2.30
CA LYS A 238 -8.99 -4.43 3.25
C LYS A 238 -8.90 -2.96 2.84
N PHE A 239 -8.19 -2.66 1.77
CA PHE A 239 -7.95 -1.29 1.32
C PHE A 239 -9.25 -0.53 1.02
N ASN A 240 -9.42 0.64 1.62
CA ASN A 240 -10.54 1.53 1.39
C ASN A 240 -10.15 3.01 1.60
N ARG A 241 -9.06 3.45 0.98
CA ARG A 241 -8.58 4.85 1.02
C ARG A 241 -8.90 5.60 -0.26
N ASP A 242 -8.69 6.92 -0.23
CA ASP A 242 -8.96 7.78 -1.38
C ASP A 242 -7.97 7.52 -2.53
N LEU A 243 -8.50 7.25 -3.71
CA LEU A 243 -7.77 7.10 -4.97
C LEU A 243 -8.23 8.14 -6.02
N SER A 244 -9.01 9.14 -5.62
CA SER A 244 -9.68 10.07 -6.54
C SER A 244 -8.72 10.93 -7.37
N GLN A 245 -7.47 11.11 -6.90
CA GLN A 245 -6.43 11.88 -7.56
C GLN A 245 -5.52 11.06 -8.48
N TRP A 246 -5.68 9.73 -8.50
CA TRP A 246 -4.86 8.88 -9.34
C TRP A 246 -5.13 9.14 -10.83
N ASN A 247 -4.06 9.43 -11.57
CA ASN A 247 -4.12 9.47 -13.02
C ASN A 247 -3.87 8.07 -13.59
N VAL A 248 -4.96 7.36 -13.91
CA VAL A 248 -4.91 5.99 -14.46
C VAL A 248 -4.95 5.95 -16.00
N SER A 249 -4.74 7.08 -16.68
CA SER A 249 -4.93 7.17 -18.13
C SER A 249 -4.00 6.28 -18.96
N ASN A 250 -2.91 5.78 -18.39
CA ASN A 250 -1.95 4.91 -19.08
C ASN A 250 -2.13 3.42 -18.74
N VAL A 251 -3.02 3.08 -17.79
CA VAL A 251 -3.28 1.70 -17.39
C VAL A 251 -3.95 0.94 -18.54
N LYS A 252 -3.48 -0.28 -18.77
CA LYS A 252 -3.94 -1.22 -19.80
C LYS A 252 -4.73 -2.39 -19.20
N ASP A 253 -4.38 -2.82 -18.00
CA ASP A 253 -5.02 -3.95 -17.33
C ASP A 253 -5.42 -3.56 -15.89
N MET A 254 -6.72 -3.68 -15.60
CA MET A 254 -7.34 -3.53 -14.28
C MET A 254 -8.15 -4.79 -13.90
N SER A 255 -7.91 -5.92 -14.56
CA SER A 255 -8.62 -7.16 -14.33
C SER A 255 -8.60 -7.55 -12.86
N GLY A 256 -9.77 -7.76 -12.27
CA GLY A 256 -9.93 -8.12 -10.87
C GLY A 256 -9.36 -7.12 -9.85
N MET A 257 -9.04 -5.87 -10.23
CA MET A 257 -8.35 -4.90 -9.35
C MET A 257 -9.02 -4.75 -7.97
N PHE A 258 -10.35 -4.77 -7.91
CA PHE A 258 -11.15 -4.66 -6.68
C PHE A 258 -12.06 -5.87 -6.44
N ALA A 259 -11.78 -7.03 -7.05
CA ALA A 259 -12.58 -8.23 -6.83
C ALA A 259 -12.55 -8.63 -5.34
N VAL A 260 -13.71 -8.94 -4.75
CA VAL A 260 -13.85 -9.30 -3.32
C VAL A 260 -13.30 -8.23 -2.35
N SER A 261 -13.07 -7.00 -2.83
CA SER A 261 -12.48 -5.90 -2.04
C SER A 261 -13.51 -5.18 -1.18
N GLN A 262 -13.02 -4.52 -0.11
CA GLN A 262 -13.80 -3.57 0.70
C GLN A 262 -13.83 -2.15 0.12
N PHE A 263 -13.12 -1.90 -0.98
CA PHE A 263 -13.02 -0.58 -1.58
C PHE A 263 -14.38 -0.03 -2.01
N ASN A 264 -14.71 1.18 -1.55
CA ASN A 264 -15.88 1.94 -2.00
C ASN A 264 -15.57 3.45 -2.18
N GLY A 265 -14.33 3.76 -2.55
CA GLY A 265 -13.86 5.13 -2.77
C GLY A 265 -14.36 5.74 -4.07
N ASN A 266 -14.29 7.07 -4.20
CA ASN A 266 -14.74 7.77 -5.40
C ASN A 266 -13.70 7.66 -6.53
N ILE A 267 -14.08 6.98 -7.61
CA ILE A 267 -13.30 6.81 -8.85
C ILE A 267 -14.04 7.36 -10.09
N SER A 268 -15.08 8.16 -9.89
CA SER A 268 -15.93 8.72 -10.97
C SER A 268 -15.17 9.54 -12.01
N ARG A 269 -13.99 10.07 -11.66
CA ARG A 269 -13.15 10.94 -12.49
C ARG A 269 -12.02 10.20 -13.22
N TRP A 270 -11.85 8.90 -12.98
CA TRP A 270 -10.81 8.13 -13.63
C TRP A 270 -11.00 8.10 -15.15
N ASN A 271 -9.90 8.31 -15.88
CA ASN A 271 -9.87 8.12 -17.31
C ASN A 271 -9.47 6.68 -17.65
N VAL A 272 -10.46 5.83 -17.93
CA VAL A 272 -10.27 4.41 -18.25
C VAL A 272 -10.28 4.11 -19.75
N SER A 273 -10.19 5.13 -20.61
CA SER A 273 -10.34 4.96 -22.07
C SER A 273 -9.27 4.08 -22.71
N ASN A 274 -8.13 3.90 -22.03
CA ASN A 274 -6.98 3.14 -22.50
C ASN A 274 -6.89 1.73 -21.91
N VAL A 275 -7.81 1.36 -21.02
CA VAL A 275 -7.86 0.04 -20.39
C VAL A 275 -8.42 -0.97 -21.40
N GLY A 276 -7.70 -2.07 -21.61
CA GLY A 276 -8.10 -3.18 -22.46
C GLY A 276 -8.78 -4.31 -21.69
N ASP A 277 -8.49 -4.46 -20.40
CA ASP A 277 -9.09 -5.51 -19.55
C ASP A 277 -9.56 -4.93 -18.20
N MET A 278 -10.87 -5.01 -17.97
CA MET A 278 -11.56 -4.77 -16.69
C MET A 278 -12.38 -6.00 -16.27
N SER A 279 -12.08 -7.17 -16.81
CA SER A 279 -12.73 -8.43 -16.43
C SER A 279 -12.63 -8.62 -14.92
N PHE A 280 -13.73 -9.07 -14.31
CA PHE A 280 -13.81 -9.30 -12.86
C PHE A 280 -13.54 -8.09 -11.94
N MET A 281 -13.35 -6.86 -12.45
CA MET A 281 -12.79 -5.73 -11.67
C MET A 281 -13.51 -5.48 -10.34
N PHE A 282 -14.84 -5.59 -10.30
CA PHE A 282 -15.68 -5.39 -9.12
C PHE A 282 -16.44 -6.65 -8.68
N ARG A 283 -16.07 -7.82 -9.18
CA ARG A 283 -16.73 -9.09 -8.86
C ARG A 283 -16.78 -9.33 -7.35
N LYS A 284 -17.95 -9.64 -6.81
CA LYS A 284 -18.18 -9.87 -5.37
C LYS A 284 -17.70 -8.71 -4.46
N SER A 285 -17.48 -7.51 -5.01
CA SER A 285 -17.07 -6.33 -4.23
C SER A 285 -18.29 -5.63 -3.62
N GLN A 286 -18.06 -4.77 -2.64
CA GLN A 286 -19.10 -3.89 -2.07
C GLN A 286 -19.25 -2.56 -2.83
N PHE A 287 -18.53 -2.40 -3.95
CA PHE A 287 -18.48 -1.14 -4.67
C PHE A 287 -19.85 -0.76 -5.25
N ASN A 288 -20.31 0.46 -4.96
CA ASN A 288 -21.56 1.02 -5.47
C ASN A 288 -21.42 2.48 -5.96
N GLY A 289 -20.18 2.91 -6.21
CA GLY A 289 -19.87 4.28 -6.64
C GLY A 289 -20.38 4.60 -8.05
N ASP A 290 -20.63 5.89 -8.31
CA ASP A 290 -21.03 6.37 -9.63
C ASP A 290 -19.85 6.36 -10.62
N ILE A 291 -19.91 5.43 -11.56
CA ILE A 291 -18.99 5.31 -12.70
C ILE A 291 -19.71 5.52 -14.04
N SER A 292 -20.90 6.13 -14.03
CA SER A 292 -21.73 6.35 -15.23
C SER A 292 -21.06 7.22 -16.31
N LYS A 293 -20.10 8.07 -15.91
CA LYS A 293 -19.36 9.00 -16.78
C LYS A 293 -18.08 8.42 -17.39
N TRP A 294 -17.72 7.19 -17.04
CA TRP A 294 -16.54 6.55 -17.62
C TRP A 294 -16.69 6.42 -19.14
N LYS A 295 -15.57 6.62 -19.83
CA LYS A 295 -15.42 6.36 -21.27
C LYS A 295 -14.53 5.12 -21.39
N VAL A 296 -15.09 4.04 -21.93
CA VAL A 296 -14.39 2.77 -22.11
C VAL A 296 -13.98 2.57 -23.58
N SER A 297 -12.96 1.77 -23.82
CA SER A 297 -12.58 1.35 -25.18
C SER A 297 -13.68 0.48 -25.81
N LYS A 298 -13.72 0.39 -27.14
CA LYS A 298 -14.67 -0.48 -27.85
C LYS A 298 -14.36 -1.96 -27.66
N ASP A 299 -13.08 -2.30 -27.59
CA ASP A 299 -12.57 -3.68 -27.54
C ASP A 299 -12.19 -4.11 -26.11
N ILE A 300 -12.78 -3.45 -25.11
CA ILE A 300 -12.48 -3.71 -23.71
C ILE A 300 -13.10 -5.05 -23.26
N ASP A 301 -12.32 -5.88 -22.57
CA ASP A 301 -12.87 -7.03 -21.86
C ASP A 301 -13.48 -6.57 -20.54
N MET A 302 -14.79 -6.78 -20.36
CA MET A 302 -15.53 -6.49 -19.13
C MET A 302 -16.20 -7.76 -18.58
N SER A 303 -15.72 -8.94 -18.98
CA SER A 303 -16.27 -10.24 -18.59
C SER A 303 -16.43 -10.33 -17.07
N ARG A 304 -17.68 -10.54 -16.62
CA ARG A 304 -18.03 -10.70 -15.19
C ARG A 304 -17.54 -9.55 -14.30
N MET A 305 -17.40 -8.33 -14.85
CA MET A 305 -16.91 -7.15 -14.12
C MET A 305 -17.71 -6.88 -12.84
N PHE A 306 -19.03 -7.06 -12.89
CA PHE A 306 -19.95 -6.78 -11.78
C PHE A 306 -20.58 -8.03 -11.16
N GLU A 307 -20.20 -9.25 -11.55
CA GLU A 307 -20.78 -10.50 -11.03
C GLU A 307 -20.83 -10.49 -9.50
N GLU A 308 -22.00 -10.74 -8.91
CA GLU A 308 -22.26 -10.75 -7.47
C GLU A 308 -21.93 -9.41 -6.75
N SER A 309 -22.00 -8.28 -7.44
CA SER A 309 -21.79 -6.93 -6.87
C SER A 309 -23.08 -6.09 -6.87
N PRO A 310 -23.17 -4.99 -6.09
CA PRO A 310 -24.31 -4.08 -6.13
C PRO A 310 -24.65 -3.53 -7.51
N LEU A 311 -23.65 -3.39 -8.40
CA LEU A 311 -23.83 -2.86 -9.76
C LEU A 311 -24.31 -3.91 -10.77
N GLU A 312 -24.33 -5.21 -10.43
CA GLU A 312 -24.80 -6.27 -11.33
C GLU A 312 -26.23 -6.04 -11.81
N LYS A 313 -27.11 -5.61 -10.89
CA LYS A 313 -28.54 -5.38 -11.18
C LYS A 313 -28.81 -4.03 -11.84
N LYS A 314 -27.85 -3.09 -11.77
CA LYS A 314 -27.97 -1.72 -12.27
C LYS A 314 -26.63 -1.25 -12.82
N PRO A 315 -26.11 -1.89 -13.88
CA PRO A 315 -24.83 -1.54 -14.41
C PRO A 315 -24.89 -0.17 -15.12
N PRO A 316 -23.76 0.54 -15.25
CA PRO A 316 -23.67 1.75 -16.06
C PRO A 316 -24.07 1.50 -17.53
N LYS A 317 -24.62 2.52 -18.21
CA LYS A 317 -25.08 2.40 -19.60
C LYS A 317 -24.00 1.97 -20.62
N TRP A 318 -22.72 2.19 -20.30
CA TRP A 318 -21.61 1.80 -21.15
C TRP A 318 -21.24 0.32 -21.02
N TYR A 319 -21.70 -0.36 -19.96
CA TYR A 319 -21.47 -1.78 -19.76
C TYR A 319 -22.41 -2.57 -20.68
N LYS A 320 -21.82 -3.35 -21.57
CA LYS A 320 -22.52 -4.30 -22.44
C LYS A 320 -21.96 -5.67 -22.09
N GLU A 321 -22.86 -6.61 -21.80
CA GLU A 321 -22.51 -8.02 -21.56
C GLU A 321 -21.98 -8.70 -22.82
#